data_AF-A0A9X4PIE7-F1
#
_entry.id   AF-A0A9X4PIE7-F1
#
_cell.length_a   1.000
_cell.length_b   1.000
_cell.length_c   1.000
_cell.angle_alpha   90.00
_cell.angle_beta   90.00
_cell.angle_gamma   90.00
#
_symmetry.space_group_name_H-M   'P 1'
#
loop_
_entity.id
_entity.type
_entity.pdbx_description
1 polymer ?
#
loop_
_entity_poly.entity_id
_entity_poly.type
_entity_poly.pdbx_seq_one_letter_code
_entity_poly.pdbx_strand_id
1 'polypeptide(L)'
;MAKGNNALLIFDFDNTITNGHMHNAFSRLIKSDLDSGAEYAVTDNDIEGFMKEKGGIKNEETLKPLLQSALSSGLEVNIASYTGYPNAVKGVVENHLGLSKEQVNSVSVFGRFPADYDIQLKSSALRTCLERE
;
A
#
# COMPACT_ATOMS: atom_id res chain seq x y z
N MET A 1 -7.44 36.10 8.51
CA MET A 1 -6.73 35.06 7.76
C MET A 1 -6.81 33.77 8.57
N ALA A 2 -7.34 32.68 7.99
CA ALA A 2 -7.33 31.39 8.67
C ALA A 2 -5.87 30.95 8.88
N LYS A 3 -5.52 30.49 10.09
CA LYS A 3 -4.24 29.82 10.36
C LYS A 3 -4.13 28.67 9.34
N GLY A 4 -3.13 28.71 8.47
CA GLY A 4 -2.85 27.60 7.56
C GLY A 4 -2.77 26.30 8.36
N ASN A 5 -3.53 25.29 7.96
CA ASN A 5 -3.59 24.03 8.66
C ASN A 5 -2.28 23.28 8.37
N ASN A 6 -1.24 23.53 9.19
CA ASN A 6 0.12 23.02 8.98
C ASN A 6 0.31 21.57 9.48
N ALA A 7 -0.77 20.81 9.63
CA ALA A 7 -0.70 19.46 10.17
C ALA A 7 -0.66 18.44 9.03
N LEU A 8 0.30 17.52 9.14
CA LEU A 8 0.53 16.42 8.22
C LEU A 8 0.25 15.11 8.95
N LEU A 9 -0.56 14.25 8.33
CA LEU A 9 -0.80 12.88 8.79
C LEU A 9 -0.02 11.92 7.90
N ILE A 10 0.86 11.12 8.51
CA ILE A 10 1.61 10.07 7.82
C ILE A 10 1.18 8.72 8.37
N PHE A 11 0.72 7.84 7.50
CA PHE A 11 0.34 6.49 7.84
C PHE A 11 1.30 5.50 7.20
N ASP A 12 1.68 4.45 7.94
CA ASP A 12 2.11 3.21 7.31
C ASP A 12 0.90 2.55 6.61
N PHE A 13 1.16 1.59 5.72
CA PHE A 13 0.14 0.87 5.00
C PHE A 13 -0.14 -0.51 5.61
N ASP A 14 0.87 -1.39 5.61
CA ASP A 14 0.71 -2.78 6.03
C ASP A 14 0.49 -2.89 7.54
N ASN A 15 -0.53 -3.64 7.97
CA ASN A 15 -0.99 -3.71 9.36
C ASN A 15 -1.38 -2.36 10.01
N THR A 16 -1.45 -1.27 9.25
CA THR A 16 -1.92 0.04 9.71
C THR A 16 -3.21 0.44 9.01
N ILE A 17 -3.19 0.53 7.68
CA ILE A 17 -4.39 0.76 6.85
C ILE A 17 -5.07 -0.57 6.52
N THR A 18 -4.30 -1.62 6.23
CA THR A 18 -4.84 -2.95 5.91
C THR A 18 -4.58 -3.93 7.06
N ASN A 19 -5.33 -5.02 7.11
CA ASN A 19 -5.16 -6.09 8.10
C ASN A 19 -4.05 -7.10 7.75
N GLY A 20 -3.13 -6.75 6.85
CA GLY A 20 -2.04 -7.65 6.47
C GLY A 20 -0.87 -6.97 5.78
N HIS A 21 0.10 -7.77 5.36
CA HIS A 21 1.28 -7.35 4.62
C HIS A 21 1.11 -7.61 3.12
N MET A 22 0.60 -6.63 2.37
CA MET A 22 0.40 -6.72 0.93
C MET A 22 1.72 -6.93 0.19
N HIS A 23 2.79 -6.26 0.63
CA HIS A 23 4.12 -6.48 0.04
C HIS A 23 4.56 -7.94 0.12
N ASN A 24 4.26 -8.64 1.23
CA ASN A 24 4.59 -10.05 1.39
C ASN A 24 3.72 -10.94 0.51
N ALA A 25 2.44 -10.59 0.34
CA ALA A 25 1.52 -11.32 -0.53
C ALA A 25 2.01 -11.31 -1.98
N PHE A 26 2.45 -10.16 -2.47
CA PHE A 26 2.87 -10.00 -3.86
C PHE A 26 4.32 -10.42 -4.12
N SER A 27 5.25 -10.13 -3.21
CA SER A 27 6.67 -10.50 -3.38
C SER A 27 6.91 -12.00 -3.36
N ARG A 28 6.15 -12.77 -2.56
CA ARG A 28 6.20 -14.25 -2.57
C ARG A 28 5.80 -14.86 -3.90
N LEU A 29 4.99 -14.14 -4.68
CA LEU A 29 4.57 -14.52 -6.02
C LEU A 29 5.44 -13.89 -7.11
N ILE A 30 6.52 -13.18 -6.72
CA ILE A 30 7.45 -12.51 -7.62
C ILE A 30 6.71 -11.55 -8.58
N LYS A 31 5.67 -10.88 -8.05
CA LYS A 31 4.92 -9.89 -8.83
C LYS A 31 5.68 -8.57 -8.91
N SER A 32 5.58 -7.89 -10.04
CA SER A 32 5.94 -6.48 -10.16
C SER A 32 4.77 -5.59 -9.77
N ASP A 33 5.01 -4.28 -9.63
CA ASP A 33 3.95 -3.35 -9.24
C ASP A 33 2.83 -3.24 -10.29
N LEU A 34 1.65 -2.81 -9.83
CA LEU A 34 0.51 -2.48 -10.68
C LEU A 34 0.95 -1.45 -11.74
N ASP A 35 0.52 -1.66 -12.98
CA ASP A 35 0.84 -0.81 -14.14
C ASP A 35 2.36 -0.59 -14.41
N SER A 36 3.23 -1.44 -13.88
CA SER A 36 4.69 -1.32 -14.07
C SER A 36 5.17 -1.65 -15.48
N GLY A 37 4.34 -2.27 -16.32
CA GLY A 37 4.72 -2.76 -17.65
C GLY A 37 5.68 -3.97 -17.64
N ALA A 38 6.09 -4.43 -16.46
CA ALA A 38 6.90 -5.64 -16.29
C ALA A 38 6.04 -6.91 -16.27
N GLU A 39 6.68 -8.07 -16.47
CA GLU A 39 6.00 -9.36 -16.36
C GLU A 39 5.43 -9.57 -14.96
N TYR A 40 4.27 -10.23 -14.89
CA TYR A 40 3.58 -10.57 -13.64
C TYR A 40 3.22 -9.34 -12.78
N ALA A 41 2.89 -8.21 -13.40
CA ALA A 41 2.33 -7.07 -12.70
C ALA A 41 1.13 -7.47 -11.82
N VAL A 42 1.05 -6.86 -10.63
CA VAL A 42 -0.15 -6.89 -9.80
C VAL A 42 -1.35 -6.44 -10.64
N THR A 43 -2.48 -7.10 -10.46
CA THR A 43 -3.76 -6.76 -11.07
C THR A 43 -4.76 -6.35 -10.00
N ASP A 44 -5.85 -5.69 -10.40
CA ASP A 44 -6.96 -5.37 -9.49
C ASP A 44 -7.51 -6.63 -8.79
N ASN A 45 -7.56 -7.75 -9.50
CA ASN A 45 -7.99 -9.04 -8.92
C ASN A 45 -7.03 -9.55 -7.83
N ASP A 46 -5.73 -9.28 -7.94
CA ASP A 46 -4.77 -9.63 -6.90
C ASP A 46 -4.98 -8.77 -5.65
N ILE A 47 -5.28 -7.48 -5.83
CA ILE A 47 -5.60 -6.55 -4.74
C ILE A 47 -6.90 -6.98 -4.05
N GLU A 48 -7.97 -7.23 -4.81
CA GLU A 48 -9.25 -7.73 -4.30
C GLU A 48 -9.09 -9.06 -3.54
N GLY A 49 -8.29 -9.97 -4.11
CA GLY A 49 -7.94 -11.23 -3.46
C GLY A 49 -7.26 -11.03 -2.11
N PHE A 50 -6.26 -10.15 -2.05
CA PHE A 50 -5.59 -9.77 -0.81
C PHE A 50 -6.55 -9.15 0.22
N MET A 51 -7.37 -8.19 -0.21
CA MET A 51 -8.34 -7.51 0.66
C MET A 51 -9.34 -8.50 1.26
N LYS A 52 -9.84 -9.44 0.45
CA LYS A 52 -10.73 -10.49 0.93
C LYS A 52 -10.04 -11.45 1.90
N GLU A 53 -8.82 -11.90 1.57
CA GLU A 53 -8.08 -12.86 2.39
C GLU A 53 -7.70 -12.30 3.76
N LYS A 54 -7.29 -11.02 3.81
CA LYS A 54 -6.82 -10.38 5.04
C LYS A 54 -7.91 -9.70 5.85
N GLY A 55 -9.16 -9.69 5.38
CA GLY A 55 -10.26 -9.04 6.09
C GLY A 55 -10.27 -7.52 5.94
N GLY A 56 -9.82 -7.01 4.79
CA GLY A 56 -10.03 -5.65 4.33
C GLY A 56 -9.24 -4.57 5.05
N ILE A 57 -9.90 -3.42 5.22
CA ILE A 57 -9.33 -2.24 5.87
C ILE A 57 -9.35 -2.43 7.39
N LYS A 58 -8.22 -2.13 8.03
CA LYS A 58 -8.09 -2.23 9.49
C LYS A 58 -8.92 -1.17 10.18
N ASN A 59 -9.76 -1.58 11.12
CA ASN A 59 -10.69 -0.70 11.84
C ASN A 59 -11.51 0.19 10.89
N GLU A 60 -12.02 -0.40 9.81
CA GLU A 60 -12.66 0.29 8.68
C GLU A 60 -13.66 1.38 9.09
N GLU A 61 -14.57 1.04 10.00
CA GLU A 61 -15.62 1.93 10.52
C GLU A 61 -15.08 3.21 11.19
N THR A 62 -13.82 3.21 11.63
CA THR A 62 -13.15 4.37 12.22
C THR A 62 -12.16 5.02 11.26
N LEU A 63 -11.38 4.22 10.52
CA LEU A 63 -10.32 4.73 9.66
C LEU A 63 -10.88 5.50 8.47
N LYS A 64 -11.93 4.99 7.81
CA LYS A 64 -12.51 5.67 6.64
C LYS A 64 -13.06 7.06 6.98
N PRO A 65 -13.94 7.22 8.01
CA PRO A 65 -14.43 8.54 8.37
C PRO A 65 -13.31 9.49 8.83
N LEU A 66 -12.28 8.98 9.51
CA LEU A 66 -11.13 9.78 9.93
C LEU A 66 -10.38 10.36 8.72
N LEU A 67 -10.05 9.53 7.74
CA LEU A 67 -9.35 9.97 6.53
C LEU A 67 -10.19 10.96 5.71
N GLN A 68 -11.49 10.66 5.52
CA GLN A 68 -12.42 11.58 4.86
C GLN A 68 -12.51 12.92 5.57
N SER A 69 -12.60 12.93 6.91
CA SER A 69 -12.69 14.15 7.72
C SER A 69 -11.39 14.96 7.66
N ALA A 70 -10.24 14.30 7.75
CA ALA A 70 -8.94 14.94 7.65
C ALA A 70 -8.75 15.64 6.29
N LEU A 71 -8.99 14.91 5.21
CA LEU A 71 -8.88 15.43 3.85
C LEU A 71 -9.87 16.57 3.58
N SER A 72 -11.12 16.43 4.04
CA SER A 72 -12.14 17.49 3.91
C SER A 72 -11.81 18.75 4.72
N SER A 73 -11.02 18.60 5.79
CA SER A 73 -10.51 19.72 6.60
C SER A 73 -9.25 20.37 6.02
N GLY A 74 -8.80 19.91 4.85
CA GLY A 74 -7.61 20.40 4.17
C GLY A 74 -6.29 19.93 4.83
N LEU A 75 -6.31 18.84 5.59
CA LEU A 75 -5.07 18.23 6.10
C LEU A 75 -4.36 17.46 5.00
N GLU A 76 -3.03 17.52 5.01
CA GLU A 76 -2.21 16.68 4.15
C GLU A 76 -2.18 15.25 4.72
N VAL A 77 -2.44 14.27 3.86
CA VAL A 77 -2.40 12.84 4.22
C VAL A 77 -1.44 12.13 3.29
N ASN A 78 -0.42 11.52 3.87
CA ASN A 78 0.60 10.77 3.17
C ASN A 78 0.62 9.32 3.68
N ILE A 79 0.83 8.39 2.76
CA ILE A 79 1.09 6.99 3.07
C ILE A 79 2.57 6.74 2.79
N ALA A 80 3.32 6.36 3.82
CA ALA A 80 4.74 6.02 3.71
C ALA A 80 4.92 4.59 4.19
N SER A 81 5.24 3.68 3.28
CA SER A 81 5.30 2.25 3.61
C SER A 81 6.50 1.53 3.02
N TYR A 82 6.87 0.45 3.71
CA TYR A 82 7.89 -0.49 3.30
C TYR A 82 7.37 -1.40 2.19
N THR A 83 7.38 -0.91 0.96
CA THR A 83 6.80 -1.64 -0.17
C THR A 83 7.46 -1.28 -1.50
N GLY A 84 7.59 -2.28 -2.37
CA GLY A 84 7.89 -2.10 -3.79
C GLY A 84 6.65 -2.00 -4.67
N TYR A 85 5.47 -1.86 -4.05
CA TYR A 85 4.17 -1.85 -4.70
C TYR A 85 3.37 -0.53 -4.50
N PRO A 86 3.96 0.66 -4.70
CA PRO A 86 3.27 1.93 -4.47
C PRO A 86 2.01 2.11 -5.32
N ASN A 87 1.97 1.62 -6.57
CA ASN A 87 0.78 1.71 -7.40
C ASN A 87 -0.33 0.79 -6.90
N ALA A 88 0.01 -0.41 -6.45
CA ALA A 88 -0.99 -1.28 -5.82
C ALA A 88 -1.54 -0.68 -4.52
N VAL A 89 -0.71 -0.01 -3.71
CA VAL A 89 -1.17 0.76 -2.54
C VAL A 89 -2.15 1.85 -2.96
N LYS A 90 -1.84 2.57 -4.04
CA LYS A 90 -2.74 3.57 -4.61
C LYS A 90 -4.08 2.96 -5.07
N GLY A 91 -4.06 1.78 -5.69
CA GLY A 91 -5.26 1.03 -6.04
C GLY A 91 -6.14 0.72 -4.81
N VAL A 92 -5.53 0.43 -3.66
CA VAL A 92 -6.27 0.26 -2.40
C VAL A 92 -6.89 1.58 -1.91
N VAL A 93 -6.16 2.69 -2.01
CA VAL A 93 -6.66 4.03 -1.66
C VAL A 93 -7.86 4.40 -2.52
N GLU A 94 -7.75 4.16 -3.82
CA GLU A 94 -8.78 4.46 -4.83
C GLU A 94 -10.07 3.69 -4.59
N ASN A 95 -9.98 2.38 -4.34
CA ASN A 95 -11.13 1.49 -4.43
C ASN A 95 -11.67 1.03 -3.08
N HIS A 96 -10.86 1.07 -2.02
CA HIS A 96 -11.23 0.45 -0.74
C HIS A 96 -11.36 1.41 0.43
N LEU A 97 -10.85 2.64 0.36
CA LEU A 97 -10.98 3.62 1.45
C LEU A 97 -12.27 4.46 1.41
N GLY A 98 -13.08 4.33 0.35
CA GLY A 98 -14.34 5.07 0.21
C GLY A 98 -14.13 6.59 0.09
N LEU A 99 -12.99 7.01 -0.43
CA LEU A 99 -12.66 8.42 -0.64
C LEU A 99 -13.28 8.91 -1.96
N SER A 100 -13.59 10.21 -2.04
CA SER A 100 -13.95 10.83 -3.32
C SER A 100 -12.75 10.86 -4.26
N LYS A 101 -13.00 11.05 -5.57
CA LYS A 101 -11.92 11.17 -6.55
C LYS A 101 -10.97 12.33 -6.23
N GLU A 102 -11.48 13.46 -5.76
CA GLU A 102 -10.65 14.59 -5.32
C GLU A 102 -9.79 14.23 -4.11
N GLN A 103 -10.37 13.53 -3.13
CA GLN A 103 -9.66 13.09 -1.91
C GLN A 103 -8.55 12.10 -2.24
N VAL A 104 -8.82 11.12 -3.09
CA VAL A 104 -7.82 10.16 -3.59
C VAL A 104 -6.63 10.91 -4.19
N ASN A 105 -6.89 11.88 -5.07
CA ASN A 105 -5.84 12.62 -5.77
C ASN A 105 -4.98 13.48 -4.83
N SER A 106 -5.46 13.79 -3.63
CA SER A 106 -4.70 14.51 -2.60
C SER A 106 -3.85 13.63 -1.69
N VAL A 107 -4.00 12.31 -1.74
CA VAL A 107 -3.18 11.38 -0.94
C VAL A 107 -1.90 11.06 -1.69
N SER A 108 -0.75 11.33 -1.09
CA SER A 108 0.55 10.91 -1.65
C SER A 108 0.95 9.54 -1.11
N VAL A 109 1.48 8.68 -1.99
CA VAL A 109 2.00 7.35 -1.62
C VAL A 109 3.51 7.31 -1.87
N PHE A 110 4.26 7.00 -0.82
CA PHE A 110 5.69 6.82 -0.83
C PHE A 110 6.03 5.37 -0.46
N GLY A 111 6.39 4.57 -1.47
CA GLY A 111 6.84 3.19 -1.29
C GLY A 111 8.27 3.02 -1.77
N ARG A 112 9.14 2.46 -0.92
CA ARG A 112 10.47 2.00 -1.36
C ARG A 112 11.01 0.93 -0.41
N PHE A 113 11.76 -0.03 -0.96
CA PHE A 113 12.65 -0.87 -0.17
C PHE A 113 14.00 -0.14 0.05
N PRO A 114 14.61 -0.18 1.24
CA PRO A 114 15.99 0.24 1.43
C PRO A 114 16.89 -0.59 0.52
N ALA A 115 17.93 0.06 -0.05
CA ALA A 115 18.74 -0.46 -1.15
C ALA A 115 19.39 -1.84 -0.86
N ASP A 116 19.56 -2.19 0.42
CA ASP A 116 20.23 -3.41 0.85
C ASP A 116 19.28 -4.63 0.94
N TYR A 117 17.97 -4.44 0.71
CA TYR A 117 16.98 -5.52 0.87
C TYR A 117 16.88 -6.46 -0.34
N ASP A 118 17.14 -5.97 -1.56
CA ASP A 118 17.16 -6.80 -2.78
C ASP A 118 18.18 -7.95 -2.71
N ILE A 119 19.21 -7.81 -1.88
CA ILE A 119 20.23 -8.83 -1.65
C ILE A 119 19.65 -9.98 -0.81
N GLN A 120 18.77 -9.70 0.15
CA GLN A 120 18.21 -10.71 1.05
C GLN A 120 17.13 -11.56 0.35
N LEU A 121 16.25 -10.94 -0.45
CA LEU A 121 15.21 -11.67 -1.20
C LEU A 121 15.79 -12.58 -2.29
N LYS A 122 16.85 -12.14 -2.99
CA LYS A 122 17.55 -13.01 -3.95
C LYS A 122 18.22 -14.20 -3.26
N SER A 123 18.73 -14.02 -2.04
CA SER A 123 19.38 -15.10 -1.28
C SER A 123 18.41 -16.20 -0.83
N SER A 124 17.17 -15.85 -0.47
CA SER A 124 16.16 -16.82 -0.02
C SER A 124 15.54 -17.60 -1.19
N ALA A 125 15.31 -16.94 -2.33
CA ALA A 125 14.89 -17.61 -3.55
C ALA A 125 15.94 -18.62 -4.05
N LEU A 126 17.23 -18.25 -4.04
CA LEU A 126 18.34 -19.14 -4.41
C LEU A 126 18.50 -20.34 -3.47
N ARG A 127 18.33 -20.17 -2.15
CA ARG A 127 18.37 -21.28 -1.18
C ARG A 127 17.30 -22.34 -1.46
N THR A 128 16.10 -21.91 -1.85
CA THR A 128 14.98 -22.83 -2.09
C THR A 128 15.20 -23.68 -3.36
N CYS A 129 16.02 -23.22 -4.30
CA CYS A 129 16.44 -24.01 -5.47
C CYS A 129 17.59 -24.97 -5.15
N LEU A 130 18.54 -24.59 -4.29
CA LEU A 130 19.71 -25.41 -3.93
C LEU A 130 19.41 -26.52 -2.91
N GLU A 131 18.33 -26.41 -2.12
CA GLU A 131 17.90 -27.46 -1.19
C GLU A 131 17.00 -28.52 -1.85
N ARG A 132 16.81 -28.46 -3.17
CA ARG A 132 16.00 -29.40 -3.97
C ARG A 132 16.83 -30.29 -4.92
N GLU A 133 18.16 -30.24 -4.83
CA GLU A 133 19.09 -31.17 -5.47
C GLU A 133 19.65 -32.18 -4.44
#